data_AF-A0A9E2ZMR5-F1
#
_entry.id   AF-A0A9E2ZMR5-F1
#
_cell.length_a   1.000
_cell.length_b   1.000
_cell.length_c   1.000
_cell.angle_alpha   90.00
_cell.angle_beta   90.00
_cell.angle_gamma   90.00
#
_symmetry.space_group_name_H-M   'P 1'
#
loop_
_entity.id
_entity.type
_entity.pdbx_description
1 polymer ?
#
loop_
_entity_poly.entity_id
_entity_poly.type
_entity_poly.pdbx_seq_one_letter_code
_entity_poly.pdbx_strand_id
1 'polypeptide(L)' 'MGSVGLCIGLWIRAKTVDQDERGNAERRALFVGLWPPTIWLIGDSLARHEISASKLWRRIAP' A
#
# COMPACT_ATOMS: atom_id res chain seq x y z
N MET A 1 -7.26 2.61 10.75
CA MET A 1 -8.54 1.95 10.39
C MET A 1 -9.33 2.65 9.27
N GLY A 2 -9.13 3.95 9.00
CA GLY A 2 -9.90 4.68 7.97
C GLY A 2 -9.76 4.14 6.53
N SER A 3 -8.58 3.66 6.13
CA SER A 3 -8.35 3.06 4.80
C SER A 3 -9.13 1.75 4.58
N VAL A 4 -9.26 0.93 5.63
CA VAL A 4 -10.04 -0.32 5.61
C VAL A 4 -11.53 -0.02 5.44
N GLY A 5 -12.05 0.98 6.17
CA GLY A 5 -13.44 1.42 6.04
C GLY A 5 -13.75 1.99 4.65
N LEU A 6 -12.84 2.78 4.08
CA LEU A 6 -12.96 3.32 2.72
C LEU A 6 -12.98 2.22 1.65
N CYS A 7 -12.15 1.18 1.79
CA CYS A 7 -12.17 0.01 0.91
C CYS A 7 -13.50 -0.75 0.95
N ILE A 8 -14.02 -1.03 2.15
CA ILE A 8 -15.27 -1.77 2.32
C ILE A 8 -16.45 -0.96 1.79
N GLY A 9 -16.50 0.35 2.05
CA GLY A 9 -17.57 1.23 1.55
C GLY A 9 -17.60 1.34 0.03
N LEU A 10 -16.43 1.45 -0.61
CA LEU A 10 -16.34 1.45 -2.08
C LEU A 10 -16.73 0.09 -2.68
N TRP A 11 -16.39 -1.02 -2.01
CA TRP A 11 -16.75 -2.36 -2.46
C TRP A 11 -18.26 -2.60 -2.44
N ILE A 12 -18.95 -2.17 -1.38
CA ILE A 12 -20.41 -2.29 -1.26
C ILE A 12 -21.12 -1.45 -2.33
N ARG A 13 -20.67 -0.21 -2.56
CA ARG A 13 -21.23 0.68 -3.60
C ARG A 13 -21.03 0.14 -5.02
N ALA A 14 -19.92 -0.55 -5.28
CA ALA A 14 -19.64 -1.17 -6.57
C ALA A 14 -20.57 -2.35 -6.90
N LYS A 15 -21.17 -2.98 -5.89
CA LYS A 15 -22.09 -4.12 -6.09
C LYS A 15 -23.48 -3.70 -6.56
N THR A 16 -23.82 -2.41 -6.52
CA THR A 16 -25.17 -1.89 -6.82
C THR A 16 -25.34 -1.30 -8.22
N VAL A 17 -24.29 -1.22 -9.05
CA VAL A 17 -24.35 -0.61 -10.39
C VAL A 17 -23.56 -1.46 -11.39
N ASP A 18 -24.20 -1.75 -12.54
CA ASP A 18 -23.74 -2.24 -13.84
C ASP A 18 -22.35 -2.93 -14.00
N GLN A 19 -22.27 -4.03 -14.77
CA GLN A 19 -21.13 -4.96 -14.78
C GLN A 19 -19.79 -4.36 -15.26
N ASP A 20 -19.80 -3.42 -16.21
CA ASP A 20 -18.58 -2.74 -16.66
C ASP A 20 -18.09 -1.70 -15.64
N GLU A 21 -19.02 -0.97 -15.00
CA GLU A 21 -18.70 -0.04 -13.93
C GLU A 21 -18.21 -0.76 -12.67
N ARG A 22 -18.76 -1.95 -12.41
CA ARG A 22 -18.32 -2.85 -11.35
C ARG A 22 -16.89 -3.34 -11.57
N GLY A 23 -16.50 -3.71 -12.80
CA GLY A 23 -15.13 -4.13 -13.09
C GLY A 23 -14.10 -3.00 -12.90
N ASN A 24 -14.44 -1.77 -13.30
CA ASN A 24 -13.60 -0.60 -13.01
C ASN A 24 -13.54 -0.29 -11.51
N ALA A 25 -14.65 -0.42 -10.79
CA ALA A 25 -14.72 -0.21 -9.36
C ALA A 25 -13.93 -1.27 -8.56
N GLU A 26 -13.99 -2.54 -8.95
CA GLU A 26 -13.23 -3.63 -8.33
C GLU A 26 -11.71 -3.43 -8.51
N ARG A 27 -11.24 -3.01 -9.69
CA ARG A 27 -9.82 -2.65 -9.92
C ARG A 27 -9.37 -1.47 -9.07
N ARG A 28 -10.21 -0.42 -8.96
CA ARG A 28 -9.92 0.76 -8.13
C ARG A 28 -9.90 0.42 -6.64
N ALA A 29 -10.80 -0.43 -6.18
CA ALA A 29 -10.85 -0.86 -4.78
C ALA A 29 -9.61 -1.68 -4.38
N LEU A 30 -9.15 -2.58 -5.26
CA LEU A 30 -7.91 -3.34 -5.06
C LEU A 30 -6.70 -2.40 -5.00
N PHE A 31 -6.58 -1.48 -5.97
CA PHE A 31 -5.46 -0.53 -6.05
C PHE A 31 -5.42 0.40 -4.82
N VAL A 32 -6.58 0.94 -4.42
CA VAL A 32 -6.70 1.81 -3.25
C VAL A 32 -6.45 1.06 -1.94
N GLY A 33 -6.93 -0.18 -1.84
CA GLY A 33 -6.68 -1.02 -0.66
C GLY A 33 -5.23 -1.42 -0.49
N LEU A 34 -4.48 -1.52 -1.59
CA LEU A 34 -3.08 -1.93 -1.56
C LEU A 34 -2.12 -0.78 -1.31
N TRP A 35 -2.51 0.49 -1.52
CA TRP A 35 -1.62 1.64 -1.31
C TRP A 35 -1.08 1.75 0.12
N PRO A 36 -1.89 1.66 1.18
CA PRO A 36 -1.39 1.74 2.55
C PRO A 36 -0.30 0.70 2.87
N PRO A 37 -0.48 -0.61 2.62
CA PRO A 37 0.59 -1.58 2.84
C PRO A 37 1.78 -1.38 1.90
N THR A 38 1.56 -0.94 0.65
CA THR A 38 2.65 -0.65 -0.29
C THR A 38 3.55 0.47 0.21
N ILE A 39 2.98 1.61 0.60
CA ILE A 39 3.72 2.76 1.11
C ILE A 39 4.48 2.40 2.39
N TRP A 40 3.85 1.63 3.28
CA TRP A 40 4.48 1.17 4.51
C TRP A 40 5.69 0.26 4.24
N LEU A 41 5.55 -0.71 3.32
CA LEU A 41 6.63 -1.63 2.96
C LEU A 41 7.80 -0.93 2.26
N ILE A 42 7.53 0.12 1.47
CA ILE A 42 8.58 0.95 0.87
C ILE A 42 9.38 1.64 1.98
N GLY A 43 8.72 2.25 2.96
CA GLY A 43 9.37 2.89 4.10
C GLY A 43 10.20 1.90 4.93
N ASP A 44 9.64 0.72 5.24
CA ASP A 44 10.34 -0.34 5.95
C ASP A 44 11.59 -0.82 5.20
N SER A 45 11.51 -0.96 3.87
CA SER A 45 12.64 -1.37 3.03
C SER A 45 13.76 -0.33 3.02
N LEU A 46 13.41 0.96 2.90
CA LEU A 46 14.37 2.07 2.97
C LEU A 46 15.06 2.14 4.32
N ALA A 47 14.32 2.05 5.42
CA ALA A 47 14.88 2.09 6.76
C ALA A 47 15.89 0.94 6.99
N ARG A 48 15.58 -0.27 6.53
CA ARG A 48 16.50 -1.42 6.59
C ARG A 48 17.77 -1.18 5.77
N HIS A 49 17.62 -0.57 4.59
CA HIS A 49 18.74 -0.25 3.71
C HIS A 49 19.67 0.79 4.35
N GLU A 50 19.14 1.87 4.92
CA GLU A 50 19.90 2.90 5.63
C GLU A 50 20.61 2.36 6.88
N ILE A 51 19.93 1.53 7.67
CA ILE A 51 20.54 0.87 8.83
C ILE A 51 21.71 -0.02 8.40
N SER A 52 21.54 -0.78 7.31
CA SER A 52 22.59 -1.66 6.78
C SER A 52 23.77 -0.86 6.24
N ALA A 53 23.52 0.21 5.48
CA ALA A 53 24.54 1.11 4.96
C ALA A 53 25.32 1.81 6.09
N SER A 54 24.64 2.32 7.12
CA SER A 54 25.29 2.97 8.27
C SER A 54 26.11 1.99 9.12
N LYS A 55 25.67 0.73 9.26
CA LYS A 55 26.45 -0.32 9.94
C LYS A 55 27.68 -0.69 9.15
N LEU A 56 27.56 -0.82 7.83
CA LEU A 56 28.70 -1.08 6.96
C LEU A 56 29.70 0.07 7.08
N TRP A 57 29.26 1.32 6.86
CA TRP A 57 30.11 2.50 6.98
C TRP A 57 30.87 2.55 8.30
N ARG A 58 30.20 2.33 9.45
CA ARG A 58 30.87 2.29 10.77
C ARG A 58 31.94 1.21 10.93
N ARG A 59 31.90 0.13 10.14
CA ARG A 59 32.90 -0.95 10.19
C ARG A 59 34.12 -0.68 9.31
N ILE A 60 33.97 0.13 8.26
CA ILE A 60 35.02 0.40 7.26
C ILE A 60 35.55 1.84 7.33
N ALA A 61 34.87 2.75 8.03
CA ALA A 61 35.39 4.08 8.29
C ALA A 61 36.66 3.99 9.17
N PRO A 62 37.72 4.77 8.85
CA PRO A 62 39.02 4.72 9.50
C PRO A 62 38.99 5.16 10.97
#